data_AF-A0A2V9HJH2-F1
#
_entry.id   AF-A0A2V9HJH2-F1
#
_cell.length_a   1.000
_cell.length_b   1.000
_cell.length_c   1.000
_cell.angle_alpha   90.00
_cell.angle_beta   90.00
_cell.angle_gamma   90.00
#
_symmetry.space_group_name_H-M   'P 1'
#
loop_
_entity.id
_entity.type
_entity.pdbx_description
1 polymer ?
#
loop_
_entity_poly.entity_id
_entity_poly.type
_entity_poly.pdbx_seq_one_letter_code
_entity_poly.pdbx_strand_id
1 'polypeptide(L)'
;MDFEWDDAKAAENVRNHGVSFPQAALAFSDPFAVEWMDLREDYREERIILLGMAGNQVLTVVYTERAERIRIVSARRATKYEQDLYYRENAP
;
A
#
# COMPACT_ATOMS: atom_id res chain seq x y z
N MET A 1 8.28 8.18 -10.07
CA MET A 1 7.05 7.38 -10.13
C MET A 1 5.90 8.33 -9.85
N ASP A 2 4.93 8.38 -10.75
CA ASP A 2 3.77 9.26 -10.60
C ASP A 2 2.64 8.50 -9.90
N PHE A 3 2.03 9.15 -8.91
CA PHE A 3 0.93 8.57 -8.15
C PHE A 3 -0.37 9.27 -8.49
N GLU A 4 -1.44 8.49 -8.61
CA GLU A 4 -2.80 8.98 -8.77
C GLU A 4 -3.76 8.30 -7.79
N TRP A 5 -4.87 8.98 -7.49
CA TRP A 5 -5.95 8.44 -6.69
C TRP A 5 -7.23 9.25 -6.92
N ASP A 6 -8.35 8.70 -6.47
CA ASP A 6 -9.60 9.45 -6.40
C ASP A 6 -9.64 10.25 -5.09
N ASP A 7 -9.93 11.56 -5.15
CA ASP A 7 -9.89 12.44 -3.97
C ASP A 7 -10.97 12.09 -2.94
N ALA A 8 -12.15 11.68 -3.39
CA ALA A 8 -13.20 11.24 -2.46
C ALA A 8 -12.77 9.95 -1.75
N LYS A 9 -12.10 9.04 -2.46
CA LYS A 9 -11.53 7.83 -1.88
C LYS A 9 -10.38 8.13 -0.92
N ALA A 10 -9.51 9.07 -1.25
CA ALA A 10 -8.42 9.50 -0.37
C ALA A 10 -8.96 10.07 0.95
N ALA A 11 -9.98 10.94 0.87
CA ALA A 11 -10.63 11.49 2.05
C ALA A 11 -11.32 10.41 2.89
N GLU A 12 -12.01 9.45 2.24
CA GLU A 12 -12.60 8.30 2.93
C GLU A 12 -11.54 7.44 3.63
N ASN A 13 -10.42 7.16 2.96
CA ASN A 13 -9.34 6.35 3.50
C ASN A 13 -8.74 6.98 4.77
N VAL A 14 -8.53 8.29 4.77
CA VAL A 14 -8.08 9.02 5.98
C VAL A 14 -9.08 8.87 7.12
N ARG A 15 -10.39 9.01 6.85
CA ARG A 15 -11.42 8.83 7.88
C ARG A 15 -11.47 7.41 8.45
N ASN A 16 -11.35 6.40 7.59
CA ASN A 16 -11.50 5.00 8.00
C ASN A 16 -10.22 4.39 8.61
N HIS A 17 -9.05 4.85 8.17
CA HIS A 17 -7.76 4.21 8.49
C HIS A 17 -6.72 5.15 9.08
N GLY A 18 -6.95 6.47 9.07
CA GLY A 18 -6.01 7.46 9.58
C GLY A 18 -4.72 7.57 8.75
N VAL A 19 -4.71 7.04 7.52
CA VAL A 19 -3.56 7.05 6.61
C VAL A 19 -3.95 7.82 5.35
N SER A 20 -3.16 8.83 5.00
CA SER A 20 -3.33 9.56 3.74
C SER A 20 -2.59 8.84 2.60
N PHE A 21 -3.09 8.97 1.37
CA PHE A 21 -2.41 8.41 0.21
C PHE A 21 -1.03 9.04 -0.08
N PRO A 22 -0.82 10.36 0.11
CA PRO A 22 0.52 10.93 0.07
C PRO A 22 1.48 10.29 1.08
N GLN A 23 1.02 9.96 2.29
CA GLN A 23 1.83 9.21 3.26
C GLN A 23 2.08 7.77 2.80
N ALA A 24 1.06 7.10 2.27
CA ALA A 24 1.17 5.74 1.76
C ALA A 24 2.16 5.62 0.59
N ALA A 25 2.25 6.66 -0.25
CA ALA A 25 3.20 6.72 -1.36
C ALA A 25 4.68 6.62 -0.90
N LEU A 26 4.98 6.97 0.35
CA LEU A 26 6.33 6.82 0.91
C LEU A 26 6.76 5.35 1.04
N ALA A 27 5.81 4.41 1.18
CA ALA A 27 6.10 2.99 1.28
C ALA A 27 6.75 2.41 0.00
N PHE A 28 6.52 3.05 -1.16
CA PHE A 28 7.15 2.65 -2.43
C PHE A 28 8.63 3.02 -2.52
N SER A 29 9.14 3.83 -1.59
CA SER A 29 10.57 4.15 -1.48
C SER A 29 11.31 3.21 -0.53
N ASP A 30 10.61 2.24 0.06
CA ASP A 30 11.21 1.25 0.95
C ASP A 30 11.92 0.16 0.13
N PRO A 31 13.25 0.03 0.22
CA PRO A 31 13.99 -1.01 -0.51
C PRO A 31 13.69 -2.43 -0.01
N PHE A 32 13.03 -2.56 1.15
CA PHE A 32 12.65 -3.81 1.80
C PHE A 32 11.16 -4.12 1.68
N ALA A 33 10.47 -3.35 0.83
CA ALA A 33 9.08 -3.57 0.50
C ALA A 33 8.80 -5.03 0.08
N VAL A 34 7.69 -5.58 0.57
CA VAL A 34 7.19 -6.91 0.16
C VAL A 34 5.88 -6.71 -0.57
N GLU A 35 5.77 -7.26 -1.78
CA GLU A 35 4.57 -7.14 -2.60
C GLU A 35 4.04 -8.47 -3.12
N TRP A 36 2.72 -8.56 -3.30
CA TRP A 36 2.07 -9.72 -3.91
C TRP A 36 0.71 -9.36 -4.53
N MET A 37 0.24 -10.18 -5.47
CA MET A 37 -1.07 -9.98 -6.10
C MET A 37 -2.23 -10.17 -5.11
N ASP A 38 -3.20 -9.25 -5.14
CA ASP A 38 -4.44 -9.33 -4.38
C ASP A 38 -5.45 -10.24 -5.08
N LEU A 39 -5.40 -11.53 -4.77
CA LEU A 39 -6.28 -12.56 -5.35
C LEU A 39 -7.58 -12.78 -4.57
N ARG A 40 -7.96 -11.86 -3.68
CA ARG A 40 -9.13 -12.04 -2.81
C ARG A 40 -10.47 -11.96 -3.54
N GLU A 41 -10.53 -11.18 -4.62
CA GLU A 41 -11.75 -10.97 -5.41
C GLU A 41 -11.40 -10.80 -6.89
N ASP A 42 -12.37 -10.99 -7.78
CA ASP A 42 -12.27 -10.57 -9.19
C ASP A 42 -12.59 -9.07 -9.32
N TYR A 43 -11.57 -8.24 -9.15
CA TYR A 43 -11.70 -6.78 -9.20
C TYR A 43 -11.80 -6.20 -10.62
N ARG A 44 -11.76 -7.04 -11.67
CA ARG A 44 -11.67 -6.62 -13.09
C ARG A 44 -10.43 -5.79 -13.45
N GLU A 45 -9.52 -5.59 -12.50
CA GLU A 45 -8.21 -4.97 -12.66
C GLU A 45 -7.21 -5.68 -11.74
N GLU A 46 -5.94 -5.75 -12.14
CA GLU A 46 -4.89 -6.31 -11.30
C GLU A 46 -4.62 -5.37 -10.13
N ARG A 47 -4.64 -5.93 -8.92
CA ARG A 47 -4.35 -5.22 -7.68
C ARG A 47 -3.18 -5.89 -6.99
N ILE A 48 -2.30 -5.07 -6.44
CA ILE A 48 -1.10 -5.50 -5.74
C ILE A 48 -1.20 -4.97 -4.31
N ILE A 49 -0.85 -5.82 -3.35
CA ILE A 49 -0.65 -5.45 -1.96
C ILE A 49 0.83 -5.22 -1.75
N LEU A 50 1.18 -4.04 -1.23
CA LEU A 50 2.51 -3.65 -0.80
C LEU A 50 2.52 -3.52 0.72
N LEU A 51 3.46 -4.20 1.38
CA LEU A 51 3.90 -3.90 2.74
C LEU A 51 5.20 -3.13 2.67
N GLY A 52 5.19 -1.89 3.15
CA GLY A 52 6.39 -1.06 3.16
C GLY A 52 6.42 -0.07 4.31
N MET A 53 7.62 0.30 4.71
CA MET A 53 7.91 1.30 5.72
C MET A 53 7.64 2.70 5.17
N ALA A 54 6.72 3.43 5.82
CA ALA A 54 6.47 4.84 5.57
C ALA A 54 6.77 5.63 6.85
N GLY A 55 7.92 6.30 6.89
CA GLY A 55 8.42 6.95 8.09
C GLY A 55 8.81 5.91 9.15
N ASN A 56 8.01 5.77 10.20
CA ASN A 56 8.23 4.82 11.30
C ASN A 56 7.10 3.77 11.44
N GLN A 57 6.29 3.59 10.40
CA GLN A 57 5.17 2.66 10.40
C GLN A 57 5.22 1.78 9.15
N VAL A 58 5.00 0.48 9.32
CA VAL A 58 4.72 -0.41 8.18
C VAL A 58 3.27 -0.19 7.77
N LEU A 59 3.05 0.11 6.51
CA LEU A 59 1.73 0.30 5.91
C LEU A 59 1.43 -0.85 4.96
N THR A 60 0.16 -1.24 4.92
CA THR A 60 -0.40 -2.04 3.84
C THR A 60 -1.01 -1.08 2.83
N VAL A 61 -0.48 -1.08 1.61
CA VAL A 61 -0.97 -0.27 0.49
C VAL A 61 -1.52 -1.20 -0.58
N VAL A 62 -2.74 -0.96 -1.03
CA VAL A 62 -3.33 -1.63 -2.20
C VAL A 62 -3.26 -0.67 -3.36
N TYR A 63 -2.66 -1.10 -4.47
CA TYR A 63 -2.52 -0.28 -5.66
C TYR A 63 -2.75 -1.08 -6.94
N THR A 64 -2.88 -0.35 -8.05
CA THR A 64 -2.90 -0.92 -9.40
C THR A 64 -1.92 -0.12 -10.27
N GLU A 65 -1.28 -0.81 -11.21
CA GLU A 65 -0.35 -0.20 -12.16
C GLU A 65 -1.12 0.20 -13.43
N ARG A 66 -0.94 1.45 -13.87
CA ARG A 66 -1.60 2.01 -15.05
C ARG A 66 -0.59 2.71 -15.93
N ALA A 67 -0.12 2.01 -16.97
CA ALA A 67 0.96 2.47 -17.83
C ALA A 67 2.19 2.89 -16.99
N GLU A 68 2.46 4.19 -16.87
CA GLU A 68 3.60 4.73 -16.13
C GLU A 68 3.22 5.27 -14.73
N ARG A 69 2.00 5.01 -14.26
CA ARG A 69 1.46 5.53 -12.99
C ARG A 69 1.04 4.44 -12.03
N ILE A 70 1.17 4.75 -10.74
CA ILE A 70 0.61 3.95 -9.65
C ILE A 70 -0.67 4.58 -9.16
N ARG A 71 -1.78 3.85 -9.25
CA ARG A 71 -3.04 4.26 -8.63
C ARG A 71 -3.19 3.62 -7.26
N ILE A 72 -3.15 4.43 -6.21
CA ILE A 72 -3.41 3.95 -4.84
C ILE A 72 -4.93 3.78 -4.66
N VAL A 73 -5.34 2.58 -4.24
CA VAL A 73 -6.75 2.19 -4.05
C VAL A 73 -7.14 2.22 -2.58
N SER A 74 -6.24 1.78 -1.69
CA SER A 74 -6.45 1.74 -0.24
C SER A 74 -5.11 1.79 0.50
N ALA A 75 -5.11 2.33 1.71
CA ALA A 75 -3.93 2.31 2.57
C ALA A 75 -4.33 2.25 4.04
N ARG A 76 -3.65 1.40 4.82
CA ARG A 76 -3.85 1.32 6.26
C ARG A 76 -2.56 0.94 6.97
N ARG A 77 -2.54 1.08 8.29
CA ARG A 77 -1.48 0.46 9.09
C ARG A 77 -1.49 -1.05 8.87
N ALA A 78 -0.31 -1.62 8.73
CA ALA A 78 -0.16 -3.06 8.70
C ALA A 78 -0.63 -3.66 10.04
N THR A 79 -1.36 -4.76 9.97
CA THR A 79 -1.70 -5.56 11.14
C THR A 79 -0.44 -6.15 11.75
N LYS A 80 -0.53 -6.66 12.99
CA LYS A 80 0.62 -7.33 13.62
C LYS A 80 1.17 -8.48 12.77
N TYR A 81 0.28 -9.29 12.19
CA TYR A 81 0.68 -10.39 11.31
C TYR A 81 1.43 -9.91 10.05
N GLU A 82 0.97 -8.83 9.43
CA GLU A 82 1.65 -8.24 8.27
C GLU A 82 2.99 -7.59 8.64
N GLN A 83 3.08 -6.95 9.81
CA GLN A 83 4.36 -6.45 10.32
C GLN A 83 5.35 -7.60 10.54
N ASP A 84 4.90 -8.69 11.17
CA ASP A 84 5.72 -9.89 11.40
C ASP A 84 6.18 -10.51 10.07
N LEU A 85 5.31 -10.54 9.04
CA LEU A 85 5.66 -10.95 7.69
C LEU A 85 6.76 -10.03 7.11
N TYR A 86 6.55 -8.71 7.11
CA TYR A 86 7.52 -7.74 6.61
C TYR A 86 8.89 -7.92 7.28
N TYR A 87 8.96 -8.07 8.61
CA TYR A 87 10.24 -8.26 9.29
C TYR A 87 10.87 -9.62 9.04
N ARG A 88 10.06 -10.67 8.83
CA ARG A 88 10.57 -12.01 8.54
C ARG A 88 11.20 -12.09 7.16
N GLU A 89 10.58 -11.51 6.13
CA GLU A 89 11.13 -11.49 4.77
C GLU A 89 12.41 -10.65 4.66
N ASN A 90 12.60 -9.70 5.59
CA ASN A 90 13.76 -8.82 5.66
C ASN A 90 14.75 -9.18 6.78
N ALA A 91 14.63 -10.38 7.36
CA ALA A 91 15.61 -10.87 8.32
C ALA A 91 16.93 -11.22 7.60
N PRO A 92 18.09 -10.88 8.18
CA PRO A 92 19.40 -11.16 7.59
C PRO A 92 19.76 -12.66 7.57
#